data_AF-A0A6I4LZK5-F1
#
_entry.id   AF-A0A6I4LZK5-F1
#
_cell.length_a   1.000
_cell.length_b   1.000
_cell.length_c   1.000
_cell.angle_alpha   90.00
_cell.angle_beta   90.00
_cell.angle_gamma   90.00
#
_symmetry.space_group_name_H-M   'P 1'
#
loop_
_entity.id
_entity.type
_entity.pdbx_description
1 polymer ?
#
loop_
_entity_poly.entity_id
_entity_poly.type
_entity_poly.pdbx_seq_one_letter_code
_entity_poly.pdbx_strand_id
1 'polypeptide(L)'
;MSDETNDNRNTESLGLDDPDRLPWLETADGYEYDEGASPLKVAAMVLGGLVLLAAIVGGIYWAQRYQNNAQTGKGELIAAPAGDYKAKPDEAGGKTFEGEGDSAFAASEGKKTGATIAPTGKTADAKAPATGPATAATAPKAANAAAPDGAVMVQLGAFGDSAKAEAAWAAFGKRFGFLSGTNRRIATASVEGGRKIFRLQAVTANAAAAQQLCAKLKAAGENCLIVR
;
A
#
# COMPACT_ATOMS: atom_id res chain seq x y z
N MET A 1 -41.58 37.71 -86.40
CA MET A 1 -41.41 36.33 -85.90
C MET A 1 -40.21 36.38 -84.99
N SER A 2 -40.48 36.48 -83.70
CA SER A 2 -39.50 36.48 -82.60
C SER A 2 -38.65 35.21 -82.66
N ASP A 3 -37.38 35.27 -82.29
CA ASP A 3 -36.98 34.90 -80.93
C ASP A 3 -35.50 35.22 -80.71
N GLU A 4 -35.23 35.89 -79.60
CA GLU A 4 -33.98 36.49 -79.18
C GLU A 4 -33.50 35.63 -77.99
N THR A 5 -32.53 34.74 -78.20
CA THR A 5 -31.92 33.98 -77.08
C THR A 5 -30.57 34.60 -76.76
N ASN A 6 -30.56 35.63 -75.92
CA ASN A 6 -29.36 36.10 -75.24
C ASN A 6 -29.65 36.33 -73.76
N ASP A 7 -28.70 35.86 -72.96
CA ASP A 7 -28.41 36.20 -71.57
C ASP A 7 -29.42 35.79 -70.49
N ASN A 8 -28.97 34.99 -69.51
CA ASN A 8 -29.39 34.97 -68.10
C ASN A 8 -28.80 33.72 -67.39
N ARG A 9 -27.47 33.58 -67.42
CA ARG A 9 -26.74 32.65 -66.52
C ARG A 9 -26.18 33.35 -65.27
N ASN A 10 -26.60 34.59 -65.02
CA ASN A 10 -26.15 35.41 -63.89
C ASN A 10 -27.21 35.53 -62.77
N THR A 11 -28.27 34.71 -62.81
CA THR A 11 -29.35 34.70 -61.82
C THR A 11 -29.39 33.42 -60.98
N GLU A 12 -28.22 32.80 -60.73
CA GLU A 12 -28.03 31.88 -59.60
C GLU A 12 -27.42 32.65 -58.41
N SER A 13 -27.94 33.86 -58.17
CA SER A 13 -27.92 34.44 -56.83
C SER A 13 -28.84 33.57 -55.99
N LEU A 14 -28.24 32.73 -55.13
CA LEU A 14 -28.97 32.03 -54.06
C LEU A 14 -29.90 33.05 -53.42
N GLY A 15 -31.22 32.82 -53.42
CA GLY A 15 -32.24 33.76 -52.94
C GLY A 15 -32.12 34.07 -51.44
N LEU A 16 -31.04 34.76 -51.06
CA LEU A 16 -30.64 35.13 -49.71
C LEU A 16 -31.25 36.48 -49.29
N ASP A 17 -31.72 37.27 -50.27
CA ASP A 17 -32.30 38.61 -50.10
C ASP A 17 -33.84 38.64 -50.23
N ASP A 18 -34.52 37.50 -50.08
CA ASP A 18 -35.99 37.42 -50.20
C ASP A 18 -36.68 37.87 -48.89
N PRO A 19 -37.65 38.83 -48.92
CA PRO A 19 -38.25 39.41 -47.72
C PRO A 19 -39.16 38.45 -46.92
N ASP A 20 -39.57 37.33 -47.50
CA ASP A 20 -40.34 36.28 -46.80
C ASP A 20 -39.44 35.21 -46.14
N ARG A 21 -38.13 35.48 -46.01
CA ARG A 21 -37.17 34.58 -45.35
C ARG A 21 -37.51 34.44 -43.86
N LEU A 22 -37.84 33.20 -43.49
CA LEU A 22 -38.27 32.85 -42.15
C LEU A 22 -37.13 33.13 -41.14
N PRO A 23 -37.36 33.90 -40.05
CA PRO A 23 -36.31 34.34 -39.12
C PRO A 23 -35.52 33.21 -38.43
N TRP A 24 -36.05 31.99 -38.43
CA TRP A 24 -35.42 30.81 -37.86
C TRP A 24 -34.54 30.03 -38.86
N LEU A 25 -34.55 30.45 -40.14
CA LEU A 25 -33.69 29.97 -41.22
C LEU A 25 -32.55 30.95 -41.55
N GLU A 26 -32.45 32.06 -40.82
CA GLU A 26 -31.26 32.89 -40.80
C GLU A 26 -30.12 32.07 -40.20
N THR A 27 -29.03 31.93 -40.96
CA THR A 27 -27.80 31.40 -40.43
C THR A 27 -27.39 32.26 -39.25
N ALA A 28 -26.88 31.64 -38.19
CA ALA A 28 -26.45 32.37 -37.01
C ALA A 28 -25.07 33.03 -37.26
N ASP A 29 -24.87 33.61 -38.45
CA ASP A 29 -23.65 34.26 -38.91
C ASP A 29 -23.64 35.77 -38.61
N GLY A 30 -24.76 36.33 -38.15
CA GLY A 30 -24.87 37.70 -37.63
C GLY A 30 -24.18 37.94 -36.27
N TYR A 31 -23.55 36.93 -35.67
CA TYR A 31 -22.63 37.16 -34.56
C TYR A 31 -21.27 37.47 -35.15
N GLU A 32 -21.06 38.74 -35.48
CA GLU A 32 -19.71 39.27 -35.60
C GLU A 32 -19.07 39.08 -34.22
N TYR A 33 -18.28 38.01 -34.07
CA TYR A 33 -17.50 37.78 -32.87
C TYR A 33 -16.54 38.97 -32.75
N ASP A 34 -16.85 39.89 -31.84
CA ASP A 34 -15.96 40.98 -31.48
C ASP A 34 -14.53 40.44 -31.34
N GLU A 35 -13.65 41.03 -32.15
CA GLU A 35 -12.22 40.81 -32.30
C GLU A 35 -11.56 40.10 -31.10
N GLY A 36 -10.91 38.96 -31.38
CA GLY A 36 -10.31 38.06 -30.39
C GLY A 36 -9.51 38.78 -29.29
N ALA A 37 -9.52 38.21 -28.08
CA ALA A 37 -8.85 38.76 -26.89
C ALA A 37 -7.49 39.39 -27.25
N SER A 38 -7.31 40.67 -26.91
CA SER A 38 -6.15 41.43 -27.38
C SER A 38 -4.85 40.66 -27.11
N PRO A 39 -3.95 40.54 -28.11
CA PRO A 39 -2.78 39.66 -28.03
C PRO A 39 -1.87 40.01 -26.84
N LEU A 40 -1.88 41.28 -26.42
CA LEU A 40 -1.20 41.75 -25.22
C LEU A 40 -1.77 41.15 -23.92
N LYS A 41 -3.11 41.07 -23.80
CA LYS A 41 -3.76 40.44 -22.63
C LYS A 41 -3.51 38.94 -22.60
N VAL A 42 -3.52 38.28 -23.77
CA VAL A 42 -3.19 36.86 -23.88
C VAL A 42 -1.74 36.62 -23.49
N ALA A 43 -0.79 37.42 -24.00
CA ALA A 43 0.61 37.34 -23.63
C ALA A 43 0.84 37.56 -22.13
N ALA A 44 0.14 38.54 -21.53
CA ALA A 44 0.20 38.81 -20.09
C ALA A 44 -0.33 37.63 -19.25
N MET A 45 -1.45 37.02 -19.68
CA MET A 45 -2.01 35.82 -19.02
C MET A 45 -1.06 34.62 -19.11
N VAL A 46 -0.45 34.40 -20.27
CA VAL A 46 0.52 33.31 -20.48
C VAL A 46 1.77 33.52 -19.63
N LEU A 47 2.33 34.73 -19.63
CA LEU A 47 3.50 35.06 -18.79
C LEU A 47 3.15 34.94 -17.29
N GLY A 48 1.99 35.44 -16.87
CA GLY A 48 1.52 35.29 -15.50
C GLY A 48 1.38 33.81 -15.09
N GLY A 49 0.84 32.98 -15.97
CA GLY A 49 0.75 31.53 -15.76
C GLY A 49 2.12 30.86 -15.62
N LEU A 50 3.08 31.22 -16.48
CA LEU A 50 4.45 30.69 -16.41
C LEU A 50 5.18 31.10 -15.13
N VAL A 51 5.01 32.34 -14.69
CA VAL A 51 5.58 32.84 -13.42
C VAL A 51 4.99 32.09 -12.23
N LEU A 52 3.66 31.88 -12.20
CA LEU A 52 3.00 31.10 -11.16
C LEU A 52 3.54 29.65 -11.12
N LEU A 53 3.67 29.01 -12.28
CA LEU A 53 4.17 27.64 -12.39
C LEU A 53 5.63 27.54 -11.90
N ALA A 54 6.48 28.50 -12.28
CA ALA A 54 7.85 28.60 -11.80
C ALA A 54 7.92 28.79 -10.28
N ALA A 55 7.05 29.61 -9.69
CA ALA A 55 6.97 29.80 -8.24
C ALA A 55 6.56 28.50 -7.51
N ILE A 56 5.59 27.75 -8.04
CA ILE A 56 5.17 26.46 -7.47
C ILE A 56 6.31 25.44 -7.53
N VAL A 57 6.93 25.27 -8.71
CA VAL A 57 8.05 24.32 -8.89
C VAL A 57 9.25 24.71 -8.02
N GLY A 58 9.60 26.00 -7.98
CA GLY A 58 10.67 26.52 -7.14
C GLY A 58 10.39 26.32 -5.65
N GLY A 59 9.15 26.54 -5.20
CA GLY A 59 8.72 26.30 -3.82
C GLY A 59 8.82 24.83 -3.43
N ILE A 60 8.38 23.92 -4.30
CA ILE A 60 8.50 22.46 -4.07
C ILE A 60 9.97 22.05 -4.02
N TYR A 61 10.79 22.50 -4.97
CA TYR A 61 12.22 22.19 -5.00
C TYR A 61 12.93 22.68 -3.72
N TRP A 62 12.62 23.89 -3.27
CA TRP A 62 13.17 24.44 -2.03
C TRP A 62 12.73 23.65 -0.79
N ALA A 63 11.44 23.31 -0.68
CA ALA A 63 10.91 22.51 0.43
C ALA A 63 11.51 21.09 0.46
N GLN A 64 11.63 20.44 -0.70
CA GLN A 64 12.29 19.14 -0.83
C GLN A 64 13.77 19.20 -0.44
N ARG A 65 14.49 20.26 -0.84
CA ARG A 65 15.90 20.45 -0.45
C ARG A 65 16.04 20.62 1.06
N TYR A 66 15.15 21.35 1.71
CA TYR A 66 15.15 21.53 3.17
C TYR A 66 14.87 20.20 3.90
N GLN A 67 13.89 19.42 3.43
CA GLN A 67 13.57 18.11 4.00
C GLN A 67 14.68 17.08 3.76
N ASN A 68 15.30 17.07 2.58
CA ASN A 68 16.39 16.16 2.26
C ASN A 68 17.65 16.45 3.10
N ASN A 69 17.90 17.71 3.45
CA ASN A 69 18.98 18.06 4.39
C ASN A 69 18.72 17.58 5.83
N ALA A 70 17.45 17.37 6.22
CA ALA A 70 17.09 16.79 7.52
C ALA A 70 17.19 15.25 7.55
N GLN A 71 17.25 14.59 6.38
CA GLN A 71 17.35 13.12 6.25
C GLN A 71 18.80 12.60 6.23
N THR A 72 19.80 13.48 6.33
CA THR A 72 21.18 13.06 6.66
C THR A 72 21.23 12.76 8.15
N GLY A 73 20.59 11.66 8.54
CA GLY A 73 20.67 11.10 9.89
C GLY A 73 22.14 10.90 10.22
N LYS A 74 22.61 11.58 11.27
CA LYS A 74 23.94 11.37 11.82
C LYS A 74 24.01 9.91 12.22
N GLY A 75 24.72 9.10 11.42
CA GLY A 75 25.04 7.72 11.75
C GLY A 75 25.97 7.73 12.95
N GLU A 76 25.41 7.94 14.13
CA GLU A 76 26.16 7.90 15.37
C GLU A 76 26.55 6.44 15.60
N LEU A 77 27.85 6.18 15.55
CA LEU A 77 28.41 4.85 15.78
C LEU A 77 28.01 4.41 17.19
N ILE A 78 27.19 3.37 17.29
CA ILE A 78 27.02 2.63 18.53
C ILE A 78 28.36 1.95 18.81
N ALA A 79 29.18 2.54 19.68
CA ALA A 79 30.40 1.92 20.15
C ALA A 79 30.02 0.65 20.92
N ALA A 80 30.53 -0.50 20.47
CA ALA A 80 30.36 -1.75 21.21
C ALA A 80 30.97 -1.56 22.62
N PRO A 81 30.28 -1.98 23.69
CA PRO A 81 30.87 -1.99 25.03
C PRO A 81 32.18 -2.78 25.00
N ALA A 82 33.28 -2.20 25.47
CA ALA A 82 34.56 -2.87 25.57
C ALA A 82 34.50 -3.88 26.73
N GLY A 83 34.08 -5.10 26.42
CA GLY A 83 34.08 -6.22 27.36
C GLY A 83 33.99 -7.55 26.61
N ASP A 84 34.66 -8.58 27.13
CA ASP A 84 34.62 -9.92 26.55
C ASP A 84 33.19 -10.45 26.54
N TYR A 85 32.65 -10.65 25.34
CA TYR A 85 31.26 -11.11 25.13
C TYR A 85 31.00 -12.51 25.74
N LYS A 86 32.06 -13.24 26.10
CA LYS A 86 32.03 -14.57 26.71
C LYS A 86 33.10 -14.69 27.78
N ALA A 87 32.79 -14.24 29.00
CA ALA A 87 33.51 -14.65 30.18
C ALA A 87 33.06 -16.07 30.59
N LYS A 88 34.02 -16.99 30.77
CA LYS A 88 33.72 -18.31 31.34
C LYS A 88 33.35 -18.10 32.81
N PRO A 89 32.29 -18.76 33.34
CA PRO A 89 31.99 -18.69 34.77
C PRO A 89 33.19 -19.23 35.57
N ASP A 90 33.67 -18.48 36.56
CA ASP A 90 34.78 -18.90 37.44
C ASP A 90 34.42 -20.13 38.29
N GLU A 91 33.13 -20.34 38.56
CA GLU A 91 32.61 -21.51 39.25
C GLU A 91 31.75 -22.32 38.27
N ALA A 92 32.19 -23.52 37.90
CA ALA A 92 31.38 -24.49 37.16
C ALA A 92 30.32 -25.09 38.09
N GLY A 93 29.35 -24.26 38.49
CA GLY A 93 28.35 -24.56 39.50
C GLY A 93 27.24 -25.49 39.00
N GLY A 94 27.54 -26.78 38.85
CA GLY A 94 26.53 -27.83 38.94
C GLY A 94 26.43 -28.29 40.39
N LYS A 95 25.29 -28.13 41.05
CA LYS A 95 25.04 -28.78 42.34
C LYS A 95 24.94 -30.28 42.10
N THR A 96 25.88 -31.07 42.59
CA THR A 96 25.78 -32.53 42.59
C THR A 96 24.73 -32.93 43.62
N PHE A 97 23.61 -33.51 43.18
CA PHE A 97 22.61 -34.10 44.05
C PHE A 97 22.94 -35.58 44.30
N GLU A 98 22.81 -36.03 45.55
CA GLU A 98 22.96 -37.45 45.91
C GLU A 98 21.95 -38.28 45.10
N GLY A 99 22.45 -39.20 44.26
CA GLY A 99 21.63 -40.05 43.37
C GLY A 99 21.75 -39.74 41.87
N GLU A 100 22.46 -38.68 41.47
CA GLU A 100 22.72 -38.39 40.06
C GLU A 100 23.83 -39.33 39.51
N GLY A 101 23.41 -40.50 39.02
CA GLY A 101 24.30 -41.52 38.44
C GLY A 101 23.83 -42.96 38.71
N ASP A 102 23.16 -43.20 39.83
CA ASP A 102 22.69 -44.53 40.25
C ASP A 102 21.71 -45.17 39.26
N SER A 103 20.92 -44.35 38.57
CA SER A 103 19.98 -44.81 37.54
C SER A 103 20.69 -45.38 36.31
N ALA A 104 21.87 -44.86 35.97
CA ALA A 104 22.67 -45.34 34.85
C ALA A 104 23.39 -46.66 35.19
N PHE A 105 23.82 -46.81 36.45
CA PHE A 105 24.41 -48.06 36.93
C PHE A 105 23.35 -49.18 37.03
N ALA A 106 22.17 -48.93 37.62
CA ALA A 106 21.11 -49.93 37.73
C ALA A 106 20.56 -50.41 36.37
N ALA A 107 20.53 -49.53 35.36
CA ALA A 107 20.15 -49.90 33.99
C ALA A 107 21.21 -50.79 33.30
N SER A 108 22.50 -50.57 33.60
CA SER A 108 23.60 -51.35 33.04
C SER A 108 23.77 -52.72 33.71
N GLU A 109 23.41 -52.83 34.99
CA GLU A 109 23.40 -54.08 35.75
C GLU A 109 22.16 -54.97 35.47
N GLY A 110 21.28 -54.56 34.55
CA GLY A 110 20.13 -55.36 34.12
C GLY A 110 19.03 -55.47 35.19
N LYS A 111 18.99 -54.56 36.17
CA LYS A 111 18.01 -54.60 37.26
C LYS A 111 16.64 -54.14 36.73
N LYS A 112 15.74 -55.09 36.44
CA LYS A 112 14.35 -54.81 36.05
C LYS A 112 13.59 -54.19 37.22
N THR A 113 13.33 -52.88 37.17
CA THR A 113 12.31 -52.27 38.02
C THR A 113 10.94 -52.67 37.48
N GLY A 114 10.11 -53.29 38.33
CA GLY A 114 8.83 -53.88 37.94
C GLY A 114 7.78 -52.83 37.57
N ALA A 115 7.87 -52.27 36.37
CA ALA A 115 6.80 -51.50 35.77
C ALA A 115 5.82 -52.45 35.07
N THR A 116 4.77 -52.87 35.77
CA THR A 116 3.60 -53.53 35.18
C THR A 116 2.70 -52.47 34.55
N ILE A 117 2.48 -52.56 33.24
CA ILE A 117 1.40 -51.83 32.57
C ILE A 117 0.14 -52.71 32.63
N ALA A 118 -0.83 -52.32 33.45
CA ALA A 118 -2.14 -52.97 33.49
C ALA A 118 -3.00 -52.47 32.30
N PRO A 119 -3.63 -53.38 31.53
CA PRO A 119 -4.52 -52.96 30.45
C PRO A 119 -5.94 -52.68 30.96
N THR A 120 -6.44 -51.50 30.59
CA THR A 120 -7.85 -51.12 30.34
C THR A 120 -8.95 -51.45 31.36
N GLY A 121 -9.44 -50.39 32.02
CA GLY A 121 -10.88 -50.07 32.05
C GLY A 121 -11.59 -50.14 33.40
N LYS A 122 -11.86 -48.98 34.02
CA LYS A 122 -13.22 -48.51 34.40
C LYS A 122 -13.22 -47.07 34.93
N THR A 123 -14.23 -46.33 34.51
CA THR A 123 -14.68 -44.97 34.86
C THR A 123 -14.85 -44.70 36.36
N ALA A 124 -14.49 -43.48 36.81
CA ALA A 124 -15.37 -42.57 37.57
C ALA A 124 -14.61 -41.33 38.10
N ASP A 125 -15.13 -40.16 37.72
CA ASP A 125 -15.19 -38.89 38.47
C ASP A 125 -13.90 -38.11 38.80
N ALA A 126 -13.59 -37.14 37.94
CA ALA A 126 -12.93 -35.90 38.35
C ALA A 126 -13.64 -34.69 37.71
N LYS A 127 -14.70 -34.28 38.40
CA LYS A 127 -15.31 -32.94 38.48
C LYS A 127 -14.49 -31.80 37.85
N ALA A 128 -15.01 -31.24 36.76
CA ALA A 128 -14.74 -29.84 36.38
C ALA A 128 -15.39 -28.89 37.41
N PRO A 129 -14.83 -27.67 37.56
CA PRO A 129 -15.70 -26.53 37.27
C PRO A 129 -15.06 -25.44 36.41
N ALA A 130 -15.92 -24.91 35.53
CA ALA A 130 -16.01 -23.54 35.05
C ALA A 130 -15.03 -23.06 33.96
N THR A 131 -15.28 -23.52 32.74
CA THR A 131 -15.23 -22.66 31.54
C THR A 131 -16.33 -21.59 31.63
N GLY A 132 -15.94 -20.32 31.73
CA GLY A 132 -16.80 -19.19 31.34
C GLY A 132 -16.77 -19.00 29.82
N PRO A 133 -17.91 -18.75 29.14
CA PRO A 133 -17.94 -18.53 27.71
C PRO A 133 -17.52 -17.08 27.41
N ALA A 134 -16.24 -16.87 27.11
CA ALA A 134 -15.82 -15.74 26.28
C ALA A 134 -15.67 -16.25 24.85
N THR A 135 -16.80 -16.37 24.14
CA THR A 135 -16.84 -16.40 22.68
C THR A 135 -16.33 -15.06 22.14
N ALA A 136 -15.01 -14.88 22.14
CA ALA A 136 -14.35 -13.97 21.21
C ALA A 136 -14.20 -14.76 19.90
N ALA A 137 -15.06 -14.42 18.95
CA ALA A 137 -15.05 -14.96 17.60
C ALA A 137 -13.63 -14.99 17.04
N THR A 138 -13.22 -16.18 16.62
CA THR A 138 -11.99 -16.43 15.88
C THR A 138 -12.16 -15.80 14.50
N ALA A 139 -11.75 -14.55 14.32
CA ALA A 139 -11.27 -14.13 13.02
C ALA A 139 -9.88 -14.79 12.85
N PRO A 140 -9.59 -15.47 11.73
CA PRO A 140 -8.21 -15.83 11.45
C PRO A 140 -7.46 -14.52 11.36
N LYS A 141 -6.61 -14.24 12.37
CA LYS A 141 -5.60 -13.20 12.28
C LYS A 141 -4.79 -13.54 11.03
N ALA A 142 -5.13 -12.91 9.90
CA ALA A 142 -4.42 -13.07 8.66
C ALA A 142 -2.96 -12.84 9.02
N ALA A 143 -2.17 -13.93 8.91
CA ALA A 143 -0.85 -14.01 9.50
C ALA A 143 -0.10 -12.75 9.11
N ASN A 144 0.32 -11.97 10.12
CA ASN A 144 1.24 -10.89 9.89
C ASN A 144 2.57 -11.57 9.55
N ALA A 145 2.72 -11.98 8.30
CA ALA A 145 3.87 -12.74 7.87
C ALA A 145 5.07 -11.82 8.02
N ALA A 146 6.02 -12.22 8.88
CA ALA A 146 7.32 -11.60 8.90
C ALA A 146 7.89 -11.75 7.49
N ALA A 147 8.14 -10.63 6.82
CA ALA A 147 8.79 -10.72 5.51
C ALA A 147 10.23 -11.18 5.75
N PRO A 148 10.70 -12.21 5.04
CA PRO A 148 12.09 -12.63 5.14
C PRO A 148 13.02 -11.49 4.70
N ASP A 149 14.23 -11.45 5.26
CA ASP A 149 15.22 -10.44 4.90
C ASP A 149 15.48 -10.48 3.38
N GLY A 150 15.26 -9.36 2.70
CA GLY A 150 15.36 -9.25 1.23
C GLY A 150 14.05 -9.50 0.45
N ALA A 151 12.92 -9.75 1.13
CA ALA A 151 11.62 -9.86 0.47
C ALA A 151 11.13 -8.50 -0.03
N VAL A 152 10.87 -8.42 -1.34
CA VAL A 152 10.28 -7.22 -1.93
C VAL A 152 8.79 -7.18 -1.58
N MET A 153 8.38 -6.11 -0.90
CA MET A 153 7.00 -5.87 -0.50
C MET A 153 6.39 -4.75 -1.32
N VAL A 154 5.08 -4.80 -1.47
CA VAL A 154 4.31 -3.74 -2.13
C VAL A 154 3.41 -3.10 -1.08
N GLN A 155 3.69 -1.85 -0.72
CA GLN A 155 2.84 -1.06 0.16
C GLN A 155 1.62 -0.56 -0.62
N LEU A 156 0.44 -1.01 -0.18
CA LEU A 156 -0.87 -0.67 -0.74
C LEU A 156 -1.48 0.57 -0.07
N GLY A 157 -1.03 0.90 1.14
CA GLY A 157 -1.55 2.06 1.86
C GLY A 157 -0.98 2.23 3.26
N ALA A 158 -1.34 3.35 3.90
CA ALA A 158 -1.06 3.64 5.29
C ALA A 158 -2.35 4.11 5.98
N PHE A 159 -2.70 3.48 7.09
CA PHE A 159 -3.95 3.71 7.82
C PHE A 159 -3.64 4.20 9.23
N GLY A 160 -4.49 5.07 9.79
CA GLY A 160 -4.35 5.53 11.18
C GLY A 160 -4.81 4.50 12.22
N ASP A 161 -5.37 3.38 11.77
CA ASP A 161 -5.97 2.35 12.62
C ASP A 161 -5.74 0.96 12.02
N SER A 162 -5.54 -0.05 12.87
CA SER A 162 -5.28 -1.41 12.43
C SER A 162 -6.51 -2.04 11.78
N ALA A 163 -7.71 -1.87 12.35
CA ALA A 163 -8.94 -2.44 11.80
C ALA A 163 -9.27 -1.85 10.42
N LYS A 164 -8.99 -0.56 10.21
CA LYS A 164 -9.10 0.05 8.86
C LYS A 164 -8.14 -0.58 7.85
N ALA A 165 -6.91 -0.88 8.25
CA ALA A 165 -5.96 -1.59 7.37
C ALA A 165 -6.46 -3.02 7.04
N GLU A 166 -7.17 -3.66 7.97
CA GLU A 166 -7.74 -4.98 7.72
C GLU A 166 -8.94 -4.97 6.80
N ALA A 167 -9.86 -4.05 7.03
CA ALA A 167 -11.01 -3.83 6.15
C ALA A 167 -10.56 -3.46 4.74
N ALA A 168 -9.54 -2.60 4.61
CA ALA A 168 -8.96 -2.24 3.32
C ALA A 168 -8.40 -3.48 2.60
N TRP A 169 -7.64 -4.34 3.29
CA TRP A 169 -7.14 -5.58 2.68
C TRP A 169 -8.27 -6.50 2.21
N ALA A 170 -9.33 -6.67 3.01
CA ALA A 170 -10.48 -7.47 2.60
C ALA A 170 -11.16 -6.88 1.36
N ALA A 171 -11.29 -5.55 1.28
CA ALA A 171 -11.81 -4.86 0.11
C ALA A 171 -10.91 -5.04 -1.12
N PHE A 172 -9.59 -4.95 -0.94
CA PHE A 172 -8.60 -5.23 -2.00
C PHE A 172 -8.71 -6.66 -2.50
N GLY A 173 -8.82 -7.66 -1.61
CA GLY A 173 -9.00 -9.06 -2.00
C GLY A 173 -10.30 -9.32 -2.78
N LYS A 174 -11.38 -8.60 -2.46
CA LYS A 174 -12.65 -8.68 -3.21
C LYS A 174 -12.57 -8.03 -4.59
N ARG A 175 -11.92 -6.86 -4.69
CA ARG A 175 -11.79 -6.09 -5.94
C ARG A 175 -10.76 -6.71 -6.88
N PHE A 176 -9.72 -7.32 -6.31
CA PHE A 176 -8.59 -7.87 -7.04
C PHE A 176 -8.40 -9.34 -6.69
N GLY A 177 -9.06 -10.21 -7.44
CA GLY A 177 -8.94 -11.67 -7.27
C GLY A 177 -7.54 -12.24 -7.51
N PHE A 178 -6.58 -11.43 -7.97
CA PHE A 178 -5.17 -11.83 -8.02
C PHE A 178 -4.43 -11.65 -6.68
N LEU A 179 -5.02 -10.90 -5.73
CA LEU A 179 -4.49 -10.75 -4.37
C LEU A 179 -4.92 -11.89 -3.44
N SER A 180 -5.98 -12.63 -3.78
CA SER A 180 -6.41 -13.81 -3.01
C SER A 180 -5.39 -14.92 -3.13
N GLY A 181 -4.52 -15.03 -2.12
CA GLY A 181 -3.39 -15.95 -2.07
C GLY A 181 -2.04 -15.25 -1.85
N THR A 182 -2.01 -13.91 -1.93
CA THR A 182 -0.83 -13.13 -1.55
C THR A 182 -0.83 -12.91 -0.04
N ASN A 183 0.34 -13.07 0.60
CA ASN A 183 0.47 -12.81 2.02
C ASN A 183 0.41 -11.29 2.29
N ARG A 184 -0.19 -10.93 3.42
CA ARG A 184 -0.30 -9.55 3.89
C ARG A 184 0.61 -9.32 5.08
N ARG A 185 1.23 -8.14 5.12
CA ARG A 185 1.91 -7.62 6.30
C ARG A 185 1.33 -6.26 6.66
N ILE A 186 0.96 -6.09 7.92
CA ILE A 186 0.64 -4.80 8.54
C ILE A 186 1.82 -4.42 9.44
N ALA A 187 2.62 -3.46 8.98
CA ALA A 187 3.74 -2.93 9.73
C ALA A 187 3.31 -1.65 10.48
N THR A 188 3.51 -1.62 11.79
CA THR A 188 3.32 -0.39 12.57
C THR A 188 4.52 0.52 12.34
N ALA A 189 4.26 1.78 12.03
CA ALA A 189 5.29 2.81 11.96
C ALA A 189 4.85 4.06 12.71
N SER A 190 5.79 4.73 13.34
CA SER A 190 5.57 6.06 13.90
C SER A 190 5.96 7.10 12.85
N VAL A 191 5.08 8.07 12.61
CA VAL A 191 5.39 9.26 11.80
C VAL A 191 5.84 10.40 12.70
N GLU A 192 6.61 11.33 12.15
CA GLU A 192 7.04 12.54 12.84
C GLU A 192 5.84 13.26 13.49
N GLY A 193 5.93 13.45 14.81
CA GLY A 193 4.83 13.93 15.64
C GLY A 193 4.09 12.84 16.46
N GLY A 194 4.66 11.64 16.61
CA GLY A 194 4.19 10.63 17.59
C GLY A 194 2.92 9.87 17.22
N ARG A 195 2.35 10.13 16.03
CA ARG A 195 1.18 9.40 15.53
C ARG A 195 1.59 8.02 15.01
N LYS A 196 0.88 6.98 15.47
CA LYS A 196 1.05 5.61 14.97
C LYS A 196 0.26 5.44 13.67
N ILE A 197 0.92 4.88 12.65
CA ILE A 197 0.30 4.47 11.40
C ILE A 197 0.54 2.99 11.16
N PHE A 198 -0.38 2.36 10.44
CA PHE A 198 -0.38 0.96 10.06
C PHE A 198 -0.22 0.88 8.56
N ARG A 199 0.96 0.45 8.09
CA ARG A 199 1.26 0.29 6.67
C ARG A 199 0.78 -1.08 6.22
N LEU A 200 -0.11 -1.10 5.24
CA LEU A 200 -0.60 -2.31 4.61
C LEU A 200 0.34 -2.68 3.45
N GLN A 201 0.93 -3.85 3.52
CA GLN A 201 1.90 -4.35 2.55
C GLN A 201 1.46 -5.74 2.04
N ALA A 202 1.60 -5.98 0.75
CA ALA A 202 1.53 -7.29 0.14
C ALA A 202 2.95 -7.86 0.04
N VAL A 203 3.15 -9.08 0.53
CA VAL A 203 4.43 -9.79 0.44
C VAL A 203 4.49 -10.49 -0.91
N THR A 204 5.53 -10.20 -1.69
CA THR A 204 5.71 -10.80 -3.02
C THR A 204 6.95 -11.69 -3.04
N ALA A 205 7.01 -12.61 -4.00
CA ALA A 205 8.12 -13.56 -4.09
C ALA A 205 9.45 -12.91 -4.54
N ASN A 206 9.40 -11.90 -5.41
CA ASN A 206 10.58 -11.25 -5.97
C ASN A 206 10.27 -9.85 -6.52
N ALA A 207 11.31 -9.11 -6.92
CA ALA A 207 11.18 -7.76 -7.45
C ALA A 207 10.30 -7.67 -8.71
N ALA A 208 10.35 -8.66 -9.60
CA ALA A 208 9.54 -8.68 -10.82
C ALA A 208 8.04 -8.85 -10.50
N ALA A 209 7.71 -9.74 -9.55
CA ALA A 209 6.36 -9.94 -9.05
C ALA A 209 5.81 -8.68 -8.37
N ALA A 210 6.63 -7.98 -7.59
CA ALA A 210 6.27 -6.68 -7.00
C ALA A 210 5.94 -5.63 -8.07
N GLN A 211 6.75 -5.51 -9.11
CA GLN A 211 6.54 -4.57 -10.22
C GLN A 211 5.25 -4.88 -10.98
N GLN A 212 5.03 -6.15 -11.33
CA GLN A 212 3.81 -6.57 -12.01
C GLN A 212 2.55 -6.34 -11.16
N LEU A 213 2.63 -6.64 -9.86
CA LEU A 213 1.53 -6.39 -8.93
C LEU A 213 1.22 -4.89 -8.86
N CYS A 214 2.25 -4.07 -8.73
CA CYS A 214 2.13 -2.62 -8.68
C CYS A 214 1.52 -2.03 -9.95
N ALA A 215 1.99 -2.49 -11.12
CA ALA A 215 1.48 -2.04 -12.41
C ALA A 215 -0.01 -2.38 -12.59
N LYS A 216 -0.43 -3.59 -12.18
CA LYS A 216 -1.84 -4.01 -12.23
C LYS A 216 -2.73 -3.19 -11.31
N LEU A 217 -2.27 -2.93 -10.08
CA LEU A 217 -3.00 -2.09 -9.13
C LEU A 217 -3.13 -0.65 -9.64
N LYS A 218 -2.05 -0.09 -10.20
CA LYS A 218 -2.04 1.25 -10.79
C LYS A 218 -2.96 1.37 -12.00
N ALA A 219 -3.01 0.34 -12.85
CA ALA A 219 -3.96 0.27 -13.97
C ALA A 219 -5.43 0.25 -13.49
N ALA A 220 -5.69 -0.28 -12.29
CA ALA A 220 -7.00 -0.24 -11.65
C ALA A 220 -7.28 1.05 -10.85
N GLY A 221 -6.37 2.04 -10.90
CA GLY A 221 -6.51 3.32 -10.20
C GLY A 221 -6.05 3.33 -8.74
N GLU A 222 -5.39 2.26 -8.28
CA GLU A 222 -4.89 2.17 -6.91
C GLU A 222 -3.42 2.60 -6.79
N ASN A 223 -3.07 3.25 -5.69
CA ASN A 223 -1.69 3.64 -5.42
C ASN A 223 -0.88 2.47 -4.88
N CYS A 224 0.36 2.35 -5.36
CA CYS A 224 1.27 1.30 -4.96
C CYS A 224 2.70 1.83 -4.82
N LEU A 225 3.39 1.41 -3.76
CA LEU A 225 4.80 1.71 -3.50
C LEU A 225 5.59 0.43 -3.26
N ILE A 226 6.69 0.23 -3.98
CA ILE A 226 7.56 -0.93 -3.79
C ILE A 226 8.57 -0.63 -2.68
N VAL A 227 8.66 -1.54 -1.71
CA VAL A 227 9.50 -1.44 -0.50
C VAL A 227 10.38 -2.69 -0.42
N ARG A 228 11.63 -2.55 0.01
CA ARG A 228 12.57 -3.66 0.23
C ARG A 228 13.02 -3.66 1.67
#